data_AF-A0A086XT63-F1
#
_entry.id   AF-A0A086XT63-F1
#
_cell.length_a   1.000
_cell.length_b   1.000
_cell.length_c   1.000
_cell.angle_alpha   90.00
_cell.angle_beta   90.00
_cell.angle_gamma   90.00
#
_symmetry.space_group_name_H-M   'P 1'
#
loop_
_entity.id
_entity.type
_entity.pdbx_description
1 polymer ?
#
loop_
_entity_poly.entity_id
_entity_poly.type
_entity_poly.pdbx_seq_one_letter_code
_entity_poly.pdbx_strand_id
1 'polypeptide(L)' 'MTTDPNMTATLSDSEVDTLIRRSGLSPDAELRSALHASWTHAAQVTSAVRKPRPHSAEPAHVFALPVPPGQQL' A
#
# COMPACT_ATOMS: atom_id res chain seq x y z
N MET A 1 -3.70 -30.30 6.48
CA MET A 1 -4.05 -29.03 7.15
C MET A 1 -3.28 -27.93 6.45
N THR A 2 -3.89 -27.28 5.47
CA THR A 2 -3.23 -26.21 4.70
C THR A 2 -3.79 -24.90 5.24
N THR A 3 -3.05 -24.26 6.15
CA THR A 3 -3.38 -22.92 6.62
C THR A 3 -3.11 -21.96 5.46
N ASP A 4 -4.16 -21.40 4.87
CA ASP A 4 -4.03 -20.35 3.85
C ASP A 4 -3.39 -19.11 4.52
N PRO A 5 -2.20 -18.67 4.10
CA PRO A 5 -1.41 -17.65 4.78
C PRO A 5 -1.86 -16.24 4.41
N ASN A 6 -3.18 -15.97 4.34
CA ASN A 6 -3.72 -14.65 4.00
C ASN A 6 -3.57 -13.65 5.17
N MET A 7 -2.33 -13.51 5.66
CA MET A 7 -1.55 -12.28 5.81
C MET A 7 -2.24 -11.04 6.35
N THR A 8 -3.08 -11.19 7.37
CA THR A 8 -3.20 -10.16 8.41
C THR A 8 -2.05 -10.32 9.40
N ALA A 9 -0.81 -10.24 8.91
CA ALA A 9 0.34 -10.16 9.80
C ALA A 9 0.31 -8.75 10.41
N THR A 10 -0.20 -8.64 11.63
CA THR A 10 -0.05 -7.43 12.44
C THR A 10 1.45 -7.21 12.59
N LEU A 11 1.96 -6.10 12.05
CA LEU A 11 3.35 -5.73 12.26
C LEU A 11 3.58 -5.49 13.74
N SER A 12 4.73 -5.92 14.24
CA SER A 12 5.23 -5.49 15.53
C SER A 12 5.56 -3.99 15.49
N ASP A 13 5.57 -3.35 16.66
CA ASP A 13 5.93 -1.94 16.78
C ASP A 13 7.32 -1.65 16.18
N SER A 14 8.27 -2.58 16.35
CA SER A 14 9.62 -2.44 15.78
C SER A 14 9.64 -2.42 14.24
N GLU A 15 8.71 -3.13 13.61
CA GLU A 15 8.56 -3.15 12.15
C GLU A 15 7.91 -1.85 11.67
N VAL A 16 6.89 -1.35 12.38
CA VAL A 16 6.27 -0.05 12.10
C VAL A 16 7.31 1.08 12.21
N ASP A 17 8.13 1.06 13.25
CA ASP A 17 9.22 2.04 13.43
C ASP A 17 10.29 1.95 12.32
N THR A 18 10.54 0.75 11.81
CA THR A 18 11.43 0.56 10.67
C THR A 18 10.85 1.17 9.40
N LEU A 19 9.54 1.04 9.17
CA LEU A 19 8.85 1.66 8.04
C LEU A 19 8.84 3.19 8.14
N ILE A 20 8.56 3.75 9.32
CA ILE A 20 8.60 5.21 9.56
C ILE A 20 9.98 5.78 9.21
N ARG A 21 11.05 5.08 9.58
CA ARG A 21 12.42 5.51 9.26
C ARG A 21 12.72 5.43 7.76
N ARG A 22 12.28 4.34 7.11
CA ARG A 22 12.50 4.12 5.67
C ARG A 22 11.75 5.11 4.79
N SER A 23 10.59 5.60 5.23
CA SER A 23 9.86 6.65 4.54
C SER A 23 10.48 8.04 4.72
N GLY A 24 11.55 8.17 5.53
CA GLY A 24 12.19 9.46 5.80
C GLY A 24 11.38 10.36 6.72
N LEU A 25 10.35 9.83 7.39
CA LEU A 25 9.54 10.59 8.34
C LEU A 25 10.31 10.76 9.67
N SER A 26 10.20 11.94 10.25
CA SER A 26 10.67 12.24 11.62
C SER A 26 9.50 12.71 12.48
N PRO A 27 8.55 11.81 12.82
CA PRO A 27 7.37 12.19 13.61
C PRO A 27 7.77 12.47 15.06
N ASP A 28 7.06 13.41 15.69
CA ASP A 28 7.10 13.57 17.14
C ASP A 28 6.43 12.37 17.85
N ALA A 29 6.46 12.37 19.18
CA ALA A 29 5.94 11.27 19.99
C ALA A 29 4.43 11.06 19.79
N GLU A 30 3.67 12.14 19.61
CA GLU A 30 2.22 12.10 19.43
C GLU A 30 1.87 11.47 18.08
N LEU A 31 2.47 11.97 17.00
CA LEU A 31 2.26 11.44 15.65
C LEU A 31 2.76 10.00 15.53
N ARG A 32 3.89 9.66 16.16
CA ARG A 32 4.37 8.28 16.19
C ARG A 32 3.36 7.36 16.87
N SER A 33 2.83 7.74 18.02
CA SER A 33 1.79 6.95 18.71
C SER A 33 0.53 6.79 17.86
N ALA A 34 0.12 7.85 17.16
CA ALA A 34 -1.03 7.79 16.26
C ALA A 34 -0.79 6.85 15.07
N LEU A 35 0.42 6.84 14.49
CA LEU A 35 0.78 5.93 13.41
C LEU A 35 0.75 4.46 13.84
N HIS A 36 1.26 4.15 15.03
CA HIS A 36 1.17 2.82 15.63
C HIS A 36 -0.29 2.37 15.82
N ALA A 37 -1.11 3.23 16.44
CA ALA A 37 -2.52 2.93 16.67
C ALA A 37 -3.32 2.73 15.37
N SER A 38 -2.94 3.45 14.30
CA SER A 38 -3.65 3.43 13.02
C SER A 38 -3.32 2.21 12.14
N TRP A 39 -2.23 1.49 12.43
CA TRP A 39 -1.74 0.42 11.57
C TRP A 39 -2.77 -0.69 11.35
N THR A 40 -3.42 -1.14 12.43
CA THR A 40 -4.44 -2.20 12.37
C THR A 40 -5.59 -1.82 11.44
N HIS A 41 -6.05 -0.56 11.51
CA HIS A 41 -7.11 -0.07 10.65
C HIS A 41 -6.68 -0.04 9.17
N ALA A 42 -5.48 0.47 8.88
CA ALA A 42 -4.93 0.47 7.52
C ALA A 42 -4.77 -0.95 6.96
N ALA A 43 -4.33 -1.91 7.78
CA ALA A 43 -4.23 -3.31 7.39
C ALA A 43 -5.58 -3.92 7.02
N GLN A 44 -6.65 -3.61 7.77
CA GLN A 44 -8.00 -4.07 7.47
C GLN A 44 -8.53 -3.48 6.16
N VAL A 45 -8.39 -2.17 5.97
CA VAL A 45 -8.84 -1.47 4.75
C VAL A 45 -8.09 -2.00 3.52
N THR A 46 -6.78 -2.19 3.62
CA THR A 46 -5.96 -2.71 2.51
C THR A 46 -6.28 -4.16 2.17
N SER A 47 -6.57 -5.00 3.17
CA SER A 47 -7.00 -6.39 2.94
C SER A 47 -8.30 -6.44 2.11
N ALA A 48 -9.25 -5.54 2.38
CA ALA A 48 -10.53 -5.49 1.67
C ALA A 48 -10.39 -5.18 0.15
N VAL A 49 -9.35 -4.45 -0.25
CA VAL A 49 -9.10 -4.05 -1.64
C VAL A 49 -8.13 -4.95 -2.40
N ARG A 50 -7.49 -5.92 -1.73
CA ARG A 50 -6.55 -6.89 -2.32
C ARG A 50 -7.21 -8.02 -3.12
N LYS A 51 -8.51 -7.93 -3.41
CA LYS A 51 -9.20 -8.92 -4.24
C LYS A 51 -8.45 -9.09 -5.57
N PRO A 52 -8.14 -10.33 -6.01
CA PRO A 52 -7.46 -10.57 -7.28
C PRO A 52 -8.19 -9.85 -8.41
N ARG A 53 -7.44 -9.06 -9.18
CA ARG A 53 -7.96 -8.40 -10.38
C ARG A 53 -7.44 -9.16 -11.60
N PRO A 54 -8.24 -9.23 -12.69
CA PRO A 54 -7.72 -9.78 -13.95
C PRO A 54 -6.51 -8.97 -14.41
N HIS A 55 -5.57 -9.60 -15.11
CA HIS A 55 -4.37 -8.93 -15.64
C HIS A 55 -4.70 -7.75 -16.56
N SER A 56 -5.89 -7.71 -17.15
CA SER A 56 -6.41 -6.62 -17.97
C SER A 56 -7.05 -5.48 -17.17
N ALA A 57 -7.02 -5.54 -15.83
CA ALA A 57 -7.52 -4.45 -14.99
C ALA A 57 -6.55 -3.28 -15.03
N GLU A 58 -6.83 -2.34 -15.92
CA GLU A 58 -6.06 -1.10 -16.05
C GLU A 58 -6.16 -0.24 -14.77
N PRO A 59 -5.08 0.51 -14.43
CA PRO A 59 -5.15 1.51 -13.38
C PRO A 59 -6.09 2.67 -13.78
N ALA A 60 -6.67 3.34 -12.80
CA ALA A 60 -7.61 4.45 -13.04
C ALA A 60 -7.00 5.61 -13.85
N HIS A 61 -5.67 5.76 -13.77
CA HIS A 61 -4.92 6.70 -14.57
C HIS A 61 -3.81 5.95 -15.30
N VAL A 62 -3.84 6.00 -16.62
CA VAL A 62 -2.79 5.50 -17.50
C VAL A 62 -2.11 6.71 -18.13
N PHE A 63 -0.79 6.81 -17.99
CA PHE A 63 -0.03 7.85 -18.67
C PHE A 63 0.07 7.48 -20.15
N ALA A 64 -0.68 8.17 -21.00
CA ALA A 64 -0.55 8.07 -22.45
C ALA A 64 0.28 9.26 -22.95
N LEU A 65 1.40 8.98 -23.62
CA LEU A 65 2.11 10.01 -24.37
C LEU A 65 1.22 10.45 -25.55
N PRO A 66 1.00 11.75 -25.76
CA PRO A 66 0.28 12.21 -26.92
C PRO A 66 1.04 11.80 -28.19
N VAL A 67 0.39 11.09 -29.10
CA VAL A 67 0.96 10.79 -30.41
C VAL A 67 1.05 12.09 -31.20
N PRO A 68 2.23 12.48 -31.70
CA PRO A 68 2.36 13.67 -32.54
C PRO A 68 1.46 13.56 -33.78
N PRO A 69 0.77 14.64 -34.19
CA PRO A 69 -0.05 14.60 -35.39
C PRO A 69 0.79 14.25 -36.62
N GLY A 70 0.38 13.21 -37.36
CA GLY A 70 1.05 12.75 -38.58
C GLY A 70 1.82 11.43 -38.47
N GLN A 71 1.95 10.84 -37.28
CA GLN A 71 2.41 9.45 -37.13
C GLN A 71 1.22 8.53 -36.84
N GLN A 72 0.73 7.84 -37.88
CA GLN A 72 -0.05 6.63 -37.70
C GLN A 72 0.93 5.46 -37.59
N LEU A 73 0.71 4.58 -36.60
CA LEU A 73 1.37 3.27 -36.52
C LEU A 73 0.91 2.38 -37.69
#